data_AF-A0A914EUV5-F1
#
_entry.id   AF-A0A914EUV5-F1
#
_cell.length_a   1.000
_cell.length_b   1.000
_cell.length_c   1.000
_cell.angle_alpha   90.00
_cell.angle_beta   90.00
_cell.angle_gamma   90.00
#
_symmetry.space_group_name_H-M   'P 1'
#
loop_
_entity.id
_entity.type
_entity.pdbx_description
1 polymer ?
#
loop_
_entity_poly.entity_id
_entity_poly.type
_entity_poly.pdbx_seq_one_letter_code
_entity_poly.pdbx_strand_id
1 'polypeptide(L)'
;MESTSSSIMDEIRKENLFSLLSAGGRLATFKNWAFDKKKTAVCTSFNLAKAGFVYAGPKCTTCPFTGKVLEWEDEAEDPFVEHRGHCQNCDFVALMDKEESEWTLEDSIPLLASLATQTKLKQLFNWKEECERNYSKIEGRLTPFIPKNSAGTEDETNDEEEK
;
A
#
# COMPACT_ATOMS: atom_id res chain seq x y z
N MET A 1 26.37 2.86 28.04
CA MET A 1 25.81 1.99 26.97
C MET A 1 24.45 2.57 26.62
N GLU A 2 24.43 3.47 25.66
CA GLU A 2 23.19 3.94 25.03
C GLU A 2 23.22 3.47 23.57
N SER A 3 22.05 3.30 22.96
CA SER A 3 21.79 2.61 21.69
C SER A 3 21.71 1.09 21.85
N THR A 4 20.54 0.45 21.70
CA THR A 4 19.82 0.29 20.42
C THR A 4 18.29 0.20 20.55
N SER A 5 17.65 0.94 21.47
CA SER A 5 16.18 0.88 21.61
C SER A 5 15.38 1.68 20.54
N SER A 6 16.04 2.15 19.48
CA SER A 6 15.56 3.16 18.52
C SER A 6 15.17 2.57 17.15
N SER A 7 14.41 1.46 17.11
CA SER A 7 14.22 0.72 15.84
C SER A 7 12.79 0.71 15.26
N ILE A 8 11.74 0.90 16.06
CA ILE A 8 10.33 0.83 15.58
C ILE A 8 9.55 2.06 16.05
N MET A 9 9.70 2.44 17.32
CA MET A 9 9.02 3.61 17.88
C MET A 9 9.39 4.92 17.18
N ASP A 10 10.60 5.03 16.66
CA ASP A 10 11.02 6.22 15.92
C ASP A 10 10.46 6.26 14.50
N GLU A 11 10.25 5.10 13.86
CA GLU A 11 9.55 5.02 12.58
C GLU A 11 8.08 5.37 12.77
N ILE A 12 7.43 4.82 13.80
CA ILE A 12 6.05 5.14 14.17
C ILE A 12 5.91 6.65 14.41
N ARG A 13 6.87 7.27 15.11
CA ARG A 13 6.87 8.71 15.38
C ARG A 13 7.12 9.54 14.12
N LYS A 14 8.13 9.18 13.32
CA LYS A 14 8.53 9.90 12.10
C LYS A 14 7.42 9.93 11.06
N GLU A 15 6.72 8.82 10.91
CA GLU A 15 5.61 8.66 9.95
C GLU A 15 4.26 9.06 10.57
N ASN A 16 4.26 9.54 11.82
CA ASN A 16 3.08 9.97 12.57
C ASN A 16 1.95 8.92 12.58
N LEU A 17 2.29 7.64 12.70
CA LEU A 17 1.34 6.53 12.54
C LEU A 17 0.28 6.51 13.65
N PHE A 18 0.58 7.03 14.84
CA PHE A 18 -0.39 7.18 15.92
C PHE A 18 -1.63 7.98 15.52
N SER A 19 -1.48 8.94 14.59
CA SER A 19 -2.63 9.70 14.10
C SER A 19 -3.70 8.80 13.45
N LEU A 20 -3.27 7.75 12.74
CA LEU A 20 -4.14 6.84 12.00
C LEU A 20 -4.89 5.84 12.89
N LEU A 21 -4.52 5.71 14.16
CA LEU A 21 -5.30 4.93 15.13
C LEU A 21 -6.67 5.58 15.39
N SER A 22 -6.76 6.90 15.33
CA SER A 22 -8.00 7.62 15.55
C SER A 22 -8.79 7.82 14.26
N ALA A 23 -10.12 7.72 14.33
CA ALA A 23 -11.01 8.10 13.22
C ALA A 23 -10.76 9.55 12.78
N GLY A 24 -10.44 10.45 13.70
CA GLY A 24 -10.11 11.85 13.39
C GLY A 24 -8.85 12.00 12.53
N GLY A 25 -7.77 11.28 12.84
CA GLY A 25 -6.56 11.32 12.02
C GLY A 25 -6.73 10.63 10.67
N ARG A 26 -7.55 9.57 10.59
CA ARG A 26 -7.95 8.99 9.30
C ARG A 26 -8.79 9.95 8.47
N LEU A 27 -9.76 10.63 9.09
CA LEU A 27 -10.60 11.64 8.43
C LEU A 27 -9.76 12.80 7.87
N ALA A 28 -8.74 13.23 8.60
CA ALA A 28 -7.83 14.30 8.17
C ALA A 28 -7.08 13.98 6.86
N THR A 29 -7.07 12.71 6.41
CA THR A 29 -6.47 12.34 5.12
C THR A 29 -7.36 12.69 3.92
N PHE A 30 -8.68 12.84 4.11
CA PHE A 30 -9.63 13.07 3.03
C PHE A 30 -9.53 14.48 2.45
N LYS A 31 -9.54 14.56 1.12
CA LYS A 31 -9.43 15.81 0.36
C LYS A 31 -10.57 15.88 -0.65
N ASN A 32 -11.56 16.74 -0.40
CA ASN A 32 -12.70 16.99 -1.29
C ASN A 32 -13.42 15.69 -1.73
N TRP A 33 -13.79 14.83 -0.77
CA TRP A 33 -14.47 13.57 -1.09
C TRP A 33 -15.81 13.82 -1.77
N ALA A 34 -16.05 13.12 -2.88
CA ALA A 34 -17.15 13.43 -3.80
C ALA A 34 -18.55 13.29 -3.14
N PHE A 35 -18.67 12.38 -2.18
CA PHE A 35 -19.96 12.03 -1.57
C PHE A 35 -20.30 12.85 -0.32
N ASP A 36 -19.37 13.66 0.21
CA ASP A 36 -19.60 14.45 1.43
C ASP A 36 -20.70 15.52 1.29
N LYS A 37 -20.95 15.98 0.06
CA LYS A 37 -21.98 16.98 -0.21
C LYS A 37 -23.39 16.37 -0.34
N LYS A 38 -23.50 15.04 -0.41
CA LYS A 38 -24.76 14.34 -0.64
C LYS A 38 -25.33 13.90 0.70
N LYS A 39 -26.50 14.45 1.07
CA LYS A 39 -27.15 14.16 2.36
C LYS A 39 -27.56 12.70 2.54
N THR A 40 -27.78 11.99 1.43
CA THR A 40 -28.22 10.59 1.40
C THR A 40 -27.07 9.60 1.29
N ALA A 41 -25.83 10.08 1.10
CA ALA A 41 -24.68 9.19 0.95
C ALA A 41 -24.36 8.50 2.28
N VAL A 42 -24.13 7.19 2.21
CA VAL A 42 -23.63 6.36 3.30
C VAL A 42 -22.11 6.38 3.30
N CYS A 43 -21.45 6.28 2.14
CA CYS A 43 -19.99 6.29 2.02
C CYS A 43 -19.37 7.70 2.07
N THR A 44 -19.78 8.51 3.05
CA THR A 44 -19.14 9.80 3.35
C THR A 44 -17.72 9.59 3.89
N SER A 45 -16.84 10.60 3.76
CA SER A 45 -15.48 10.56 4.31
C SER A 45 -15.48 10.29 5.82
N PHE A 46 -16.48 10.80 6.53
CA PHE A 46 -16.69 10.54 7.96
C PHE A 46 -16.95 9.06 8.25
N ASN A 47 -17.87 8.43 7.52
CA ASN A 47 -18.18 7.01 7.70
C ASN A 47 -17.03 6.11 7.23
N LEU A 48 -16.36 6.47 6.13
CA LEU A 48 -15.17 5.78 5.66
C LEU A 48 -14.04 5.82 6.69
N ALA A 49 -13.78 6.99 7.27
CA ALA A 49 -12.78 7.15 8.33
C ALA A 49 -13.15 6.31 9.55
N LYS A 50 -14.40 6.32 10.01
CA LYS A 50 -14.86 5.45 11.10
C LYS A 50 -14.71 3.96 10.79
N ALA A 51 -14.98 3.56 9.56
CA ALA A 51 -14.80 2.18 9.11
C ALA A 51 -13.32 1.78 8.92
N GLY A 52 -12.35 2.66 9.16
CA GLY A 52 -10.92 2.32 9.13
C GLY A 52 -10.19 2.76 7.86
N PHE A 53 -10.85 3.46 6.95
CA PHE A 53 -10.25 3.89 5.68
C PHE A 53 -9.54 5.24 5.76
N VAL A 54 -8.54 5.41 4.90
CA VAL A 54 -7.90 6.69 4.58
C VAL A 54 -8.04 6.99 3.09
N TYR A 55 -7.90 8.26 2.71
CA TYR A 55 -8.00 8.71 1.33
C TYR A 55 -6.83 8.23 0.47
N ALA A 56 -7.14 7.62 -0.67
CA ALA A 56 -6.17 7.16 -1.66
C ALA A 56 -6.31 7.85 -3.03
N GLY A 57 -7.40 8.58 -3.26
CA GLY A 57 -7.62 9.31 -4.51
C GLY A 57 -9.09 9.68 -4.70
N PRO A 58 -9.43 10.30 -5.85
CA PRO A 58 -10.83 10.55 -6.20
C PRO A 58 -11.59 9.22 -6.23
N LYS A 59 -12.61 9.08 -5.39
CA LYS A 59 -13.38 7.83 -5.22
C LYS A 59 -12.56 6.61 -4.77
N CYS A 60 -11.30 6.77 -4.36
CA CYS A 60 -10.49 5.66 -3.88
C CYS A 60 -10.12 5.85 -2.41
N THR A 61 -10.25 4.78 -1.64
CA THR A 61 -9.74 4.71 -0.26
C THR A 61 -8.81 3.51 -0.10
N THR A 62 -8.04 3.51 0.99
CA THR A 62 -7.27 2.35 1.39
C THR A 62 -7.40 2.08 2.87
N CYS A 63 -7.40 0.81 3.26
CA CYS A 63 -7.21 0.43 4.65
C CYS A 63 -5.70 0.52 4.96
N PRO A 64 -5.26 1.43 5.85
CA PRO A 64 -3.84 1.62 6.12
C PRO A 64 -3.21 0.43 6.88
N PHE A 65 -4.03 -0.45 7.47
CA PHE A 65 -3.58 -1.64 8.19
C PHE A 65 -3.30 -2.83 7.25
N THR A 66 -4.05 -2.95 6.15
CA THR A 66 -3.88 -4.06 5.18
C THR A 66 -3.26 -3.63 3.86
N GLY A 67 -3.28 -2.33 3.54
CA GLY A 67 -2.88 -1.80 2.24
C GLY A 67 -3.91 -2.03 1.12
N LYS A 68 -5.07 -2.65 1.41
CA LYS A 68 -6.12 -2.89 0.41
C LYS A 68 -6.69 -1.56 -0.06
N VAL A 69 -6.72 -1.35 -1.37
CA VAL A 69 -7.37 -0.19 -2.02
C VAL A 69 -8.76 -0.61 -2.50
N LEU A 70 -9.76 0.25 -2.27
CA LEU A 70 -11.12 0.11 -2.78
C LEU A 70 -11.51 1.37 -3.56
N GLU A 71 -12.24 1.16 -4.67
CA GLU A 71 -12.84 2.21 -5.48
C GLU A 71 -14.35 2.19 -5.24
N TRP A 72 -14.93 3.38 -5.01
CA TRP A 72 -16.33 3.55 -4.58
C TRP A 72 -17.16 4.10 -5.73
N GLU A 73 -18.06 3.28 -6.24
CA GLU A 73 -18.92 3.65 -7.35
C GLU A 73 -20.26 4.20 -6.87
N ASP A 74 -20.82 3.60 -5.82
CA ASP A 74 -22.14 3.90 -5.29
C ASP A 74 -22.06 4.60 -3.92
N GLU A 75 -22.84 5.68 -3.79
CA GLU A 75 -22.90 6.46 -2.55
C GLU A 75 -23.62 5.74 -1.41
N ALA A 76 -24.39 4.70 -1.72
CA ALA A 76 -25.14 3.90 -0.76
C ALA A 76 -24.36 2.72 -0.16
N GLU A 77 -23.16 2.42 -0.66
CA GLU A 77 -22.30 1.36 -0.13
C GLU A 77 -21.93 1.64 1.34
N ASP A 78 -22.04 0.63 2.20
CA ASP A 78 -21.70 0.74 3.62
C ASP A 78 -20.21 0.46 3.84
N PRO A 79 -19.41 1.45 4.30
CA PRO A 79 -17.99 1.27 4.51
C PRO A 79 -17.60 0.11 5.44
N PHE A 80 -18.40 -0.17 6.47
CA PHE A 80 -18.12 -1.22 7.43
C PHE A 80 -18.33 -2.61 6.80
N VAL A 81 -19.38 -2.76 6.00
CA VAL A 81 -19.67 -4.01 5.27
C VAL A 81 -18.56 -4.29 4.26
N GLU A 82 -18.19 -3.29 3.48
CA GLU A 82 -17.12 -3.40 2.48
C GLU A 82 -15.77 -3.74 3.12
N HIS A 83 -15.43 -3.11 4.25
CA HIS A 83 -14.18 -3.41 4.95
C HIS A 83 -14.17 -4.86 5.47
N ARG A 84 -15.26 -5.33 6.09
CA ARG A 84 -15.36 -6.72 6.56
C ARG A 84 -15.30 -7.72 5.40
N GLY A 85 -15.96 -7.43 4.29
CA GLY A 85 -15.99 -8.29 3.11
C GLY A 85 -14.60 -8.43 2.46
N HIS A 86 -13.90 -7.31 2.27
CA HIS A 86 -12.63 -7.26 1.55
C HIS A 86 -11.38 -7.49 2.41
N CYS A 87 -11.46 -7.30 3.73
CA CYS A 87 -10.32 -7.39 4.65
C CYS A 87 -10.65 -8.24 5.89
N GLN A 88 -11.16 -9.45 5.69
CA GLN A 88 -11.62 -10.35 6.76
C GLN A 88 -10.59 -10.60 7.88
N ASN A 89 -9.29 -10.59 7.54
CA ASN A 89 -8.19 -10.82 8.49
C ASN A 89 -7.54 -9.52 9.01
N CYS A 90 -8.22 -8.38 8.90
CA CYS A 90 -7.69 -7.11 9.39
C CYS A 90 -7.86 -6.98 10.91
N ASP A 91 -6.78 -6.64 11.61
CA ASP A 91 -6.82 -6.36 13.06
C ASP A 91 -7.83 -5.25 13.42
N PHE A 92 -8.01 -4.26 12.54
CA PHE A 92 -9.03 -3.21 12.72
C PHE A 92 -10.45 -3.77 12.64
N VAL A 93 -10.70 -4.69 11.70
CA VAL A 93 -12.00 -5.34 11.54
C VAL A 93 -12.37 -6.14 12.80
N ALA A 94 -11.38 -6.78 13.44
CA ALA A 94 -11.60 -7.50 14.71
C ALA A 94 -12.03 -6.59 15.87
N LEU A 95 -11.72 -5.29 15.80
CA LEU A 95 -12.06 -4.28 16.82
C LEU A 95 -13.27 -3.41 16.44
N MET A 96 -13.85 -3.61 15.26
CA MET A 96 -14.85 -2.71 14.68
C MET A 96 -16.19 -2.70 15.42
N ASP A 97 -16.45 -3.71 16.25
CA ASP A 97 -17.64 -3.79 17.12
C ASP A 97 -17.42 -3.10 18.47
N LYS A 98 -16.24 -2.50 18.69
CA LYS A 98 -15.84 -1.77 19.89
C LYS A 98 -15.56 -0.31 19.55
N GLU A 99 -16.07 0.60 20.37
CA GLU A 99 -15.80 2.03 20.20
C GLU A 99 -14.30 2.33 20.40
N GLU A 100 -13.73 3.23 19.60
CA GLU A 100 -12.29 3.54 19.66
C GLU A 100 -11.86 4.05 21.04
N SER A 101 -12.75 4.71 21.78
CA SER A 101 -12.47 5.20 23.14
C SER A 101 -12.27 4.08 24.17
N GLU A 102 -12.70 2.87 23.85
CA GLU A 102 -12.59 1.71 24.74
C GLU A 102 -11.35 0.87 24.44
N TRP A 103 -10.66 1.12 23.32
CA TRP A 103 -9.49 0.35 22.91
C TRP A 103 -8.39 0.41 23.97
N THR A 104 -7.83 -0.76 24.28
CA THR A 104 -6.70 -0.85 25.20
C THR A 104 -5.37 -0.69 24.45
N LEU A 105 -4.27 -0.69 25.22
CA LEU A 105 -2.94 -0.73 24.62
C LEU A 105 -2.73 -2.05 23.85
N GLU A 106 -3.20 -3.17 24.39
CA GLU A 106 -3.13 -4.49 23.79
C GLU A 106 -3.88 -4.54 22.45
N ASP A 107 -5.05 -3.89 22.36
CA ASP A 107 -5.81 -3.75 21.11
C ASP A 107 -5.05 -2.92 20.07
N SER A 108 -4.33 -1.89 20.52
CA SER A 108 -3.65 -0.92 19.65
C SER A 108 -2.30 -1.42 19.09
N ILE A 109 -1.63 -2.34 19.79
CA ILE A 109 -0.34 -2.91 19.38
C ILE A 109 -0.38 -3.56 17.98
N PRO A 110 -1.31 -4.49 17.68
CA PRO A 110 -1.36 -5.12 16.35
C PRO A 110 -1.67 -4.10 15.25
N LEU A 111 -2.52 -3.11 15.53
CA LEU A 111 -2.79 -2.01 14.60
C LEU A 111 -1.53 -1.22 14.27
N LEU A 112 -0.73 -0.84 15.27
CA LEU A 112 0.52 -0.12 15.07
C LEU A 112 1.55 -0.96 14.31
N ALA A 113 1.65 -2.25 14.61
CA ALA A 113 2.53 -3.17 13.91
C ALA A 113 2.13 -3.30 12.43
N SER A 114 0.83 -3.41 12.15
CA SER A 114 0.26 -3.44 10.80
C SER A 114 0.56 -2.14 10.06
N LEU A 115 0.35 -0.96 10.67
CA LEU A 115 0.71 0.34 10.07
C LEU A 115 2.21 0.45 9.75
N ALA A 116 3.08 0.05 10.67
CA ALA A 116 4.52 0.09 10.48
C ALA A 116 4.96 -0.84 9.33
N THR A 117 4.38 -2.05 9.29
CA THR A 117 4.60 -3.03 8.22
C THR A 117 4.18 -2.47 6.87
N GLN A 118 2.97 -1.94 6.73
CA GLN A 118 2.48 -1.38 5.47
C GLN A 118 3.32 -0.19 5.00
N THR A 119 3.77 0.65 5.93
CA THR A 119 4.65 1.78 5.62
C THR A 119 5.99 1.31 5.05
N LYS A 120 6.61 0.29 5.66
CA LYS A 120 7.86 -0.30 5.14
C LYS A 120 7.65 -0.99 3.80
N LEU A 121 6.57 -1.75 3.64
CA LEU A 121 6.25 -2.40 2.37
C LEU A 121 6.13 -1.37 1.24
N LYS A 122 5.44 -0.25 1.49
CA LYS A 122 5.35 0.86 0.52
C LYS A 122 6.72 1.44 0.17
N GLN A 123 7.59 1.64 1.16
CA GLN A 123 8.96 2.12 0.92
C GLN A 123 9.77 1.12 0.08
N LEU A 124 9.64 -0.18 0.36
CA LEU A 124 10.31 -1.25 -0.39
C LEU A 124 9.82 -1.32 -1.85
N PHE A 125 8.52 -1.19 -2.09
CA PHE A 125 7.98 -1.14 -3.45
C PHE A 125 8.51 0.07 -4.22
N ASN A 126 8.49 1.26 -3.62
CA ASN A 126 9.03 2.46 -4.25
C ASN A 126 10.53 2.32 -4.58
N TRP A 127 11.31 1.73 -3.66
CA TRP A 127 12.73 1.47 -3.87
C TRP A 127 12.97 0.48 -5.00
N LYS A 128 12.17 -0.59 -5.09
CA LYS A 128 12.23 -1.55 -6.20
C LYS A 128 12.03 -0.85 -7.55
N GLU A 129 10.97 -0.04 -7.68
CA GLU A 129 10.71 0.70 -8.92
C GLU A 129 11.83 1.69 -9.26
N GLU A 130 12.46 2.28 -8.25
CA GLU A 130 13.64 3.14 -8.43
C GLU A 130 14.85 2.37 -8.95
N CYS A 131 15.14 1.21 -8.37
CA CYS A 131 16.20 0.33 -8.85
C CYS A 131 15.97 -0.09 -10.30
N GLU A 132 14.75 -0.52 -10.66
CA GLU A 132 14.40 -0.92 -12.03
C GLU A 132 14.55 0.24 -13.03
N ARG A 133 14.10 1.43 -12.64
CA ARG A 133 14.25 2.66 -13.44
C ARG A 133 15.71 3.06 -13.63
N ASN A 134 16.53 2.93 -12.58
CA ASN A 134 17.95 3.26 -12.64
C ASN A 134 18.73 2.23 -13.47
N TYR A 135 18.41 0.94 -13.33
CA TYR A 135 18.99 -0.12 -14.16
C TYR A 135 18.69 0.12 -15.64
N SER A 136 17.44 0.41 -16.00
CA SER A 136 17.03 0.70 -17.38
C SER A 136 17.80 1.88 -17.99
N LYS A 137 18.12 2.91 -17.19
CA LYS A 137 18.94 4.06 -17.64
C LYS A 137 20.40 3.68 -17.85
N ILE A 138 20.96 2.83 -16.97
CA ILE A 138 22.35 2.36 -17.09
C ILE A 138 22.47 1.44 -18.32
N GLU A 139 21.56 0.48 -18.46
CA GLU A 139 21.51 -0.43 -19.60
C GLU A 139 21.36 0.36 -20.91
N GLY A 140 20.40 1.29 -21.00
CA GLY A 140 20.23 2.15 -22.18
C GLY A 140 21.44 3.03 -22.51
N ARG A 141 22.32 3.33 -21.54
CA ARG A 141 23.60 4.03 -21.76
C ARG A 141 24.70 3.09 -22.22
N LEU A 142 24.66 1.82 -21.81
CA LEU A 142 25.64 0.80 -22.18
C LEU A 142 25.32 0.12 -23.52
N THR A 143 24.04 0.04 -23.93
CA THR A 143 23.62 -0.61 -25.18
C THR A 143 24.31 -0.12 -26.46
N PRO A 144 24.71 1.17 -26.62
CA PRO A 144 25.47 1.61 -27.80
C PRO A 144 26.94 1.14 -27.79
N PHE A 145 27.44 0.69 -26.64
CA PHE A 145 28.84 0.27 -26.42
C PHE A 145 28.98 -1.25 -26.27
N ILE A 146 27.87 -2.00 -26.23
CA ILE A 146 27.90 -3.46 -26.30
C ILE A 146 28.17 -3.83 -27.77
N PRO A 147 29.30 -4.49 -28.09
CA PRO A 147 29.57 -4.93 -29.44
C PRO A 147 28.48 -5.89 -29.88
N LYS A 148 27.82 -5.61 -31.02
CA LYS A 148 26.98 -6.61 -31.68
C LYS A 148 27.92 -7.72 -32.16
N ASN A 149 28.00 -8.84 -31.44
CA ASN A 149 28.57 -10.04 -32.03
C ASN A 149 27.65 -10.47 -33.18
N SER A 150 28.02 -10.10 -34.39
CA SER A 150 27.55 -10.71 -35.62
C SER A 150 28.26 -12.06 -35.78
N ALA A 151 27.50 -13.16 -35.67
CA ALA A 151 27.65 -14.43 -36.40
C ALA A 151 26.79 -15.47 -35.65
N GLY A 152 25.74 -16.09 -36.19
CA GLY A 152 25.40 -16.21 -37.61
C GLY A 152 26.47 -16.98 -38.36
N THR A 153 26.93 -18.12 -37.85
CA THR A 153 27.70 -19.06 -38.64
C THR A 153 26.77 -19.72 -39.65
N GLU A 154 27.15 -19.52 -40.90
CA GLU A 154 26.55 -19.98 -42.14
C GLU A 154 26.45 -21.51 -42.20
N ASP A 155 25.49 -21.97 -43.00
CA ASP A 155 25.37 -23.32 -43.52
C ASP A 155 26.73 -23.85 -44.03
N GLU A 156 27.15 -25.00 -43.53
CA GLU A 156 28.00 -25.93 -44.29
C GLU A 156 27.20 -27.21 -44.55
N THR A 157 26.53 -27.21 -45.69
CA THR A 157 26.28 -28.45 -46.43
C THR A 157 27.61 -28.97 -46.96
N ASN A 158 27.97 -30.21 -46.64
CA ASN A 158 28.62 -31.11 -47.59
C ASN A 158 28.38 -32.56 -47.20
N ASP A 159 27.72 -33.24 -48.14
CA ASP A 159 27.67 -34.68 -48.33
C ASP A 159 29.07 -35.27 -48.57
N GLU A 160 29.20 -36.57 -48.30
CA GLU A 160 30.07 -37.62 -48.91
C GLU A 160 30.52 -38.61 -47.80
N GLU A 161 29.81 -39.73 -47.61
CA GLU A 161 29.95 -41.05 -48.28
C GLU A 161 31.18 -41.90 -47.88
N GLU A 162 30.90 -43.21 -47.75
CA GLU A 162 31.83 -44.36 -47.65
C GLU A 162 32.65 -44.58 -46.36
N LYS A 163 32.20 -45.49 -45.48
CA LYS A 163 32.39 -46.96 -45.61
C LYS A 163 31.90 -47.74 -44.38
#